data_AF-A0A8J4PXG3-F1
#
_entry.id   AF-A0A8J4PXG3-F1
#
_cell.length_a   1.000
_cell.length_b   1.000
_cell.length_c   1.000
_cell.angle_alpha   90.00
_cell.angle_beta   90.00
_cell.angle_gamma   90.00
#
_symmetry.space_group_name_H-M   'P 1'
#
loop_
_entity.id
_entity.type
_entity.pdbx_description
1 polymer ?
#
loop_
_entity_poly.entity_id
_entity_poly.type
_entity_poly.pdbx_seq_one_letter_code
_entity_poly.pdbx_strand_id
1 'polypeptide(L)'
;MKVLSILCLLLLISSVFSLSQEETKKIEGEISVGLKDGVFRSFSKLIYPNGFHYNGLSLNGTIFDKESKSDSIGFQFNKNSMNFMFKYSSMVKNDTDIDIEKYRMVYRPSIIIEYKETNDKEGFQYGEDQILGFVKLNKLDYTINEAKIEKTANNNQTFDVIVIDVTSSIFDMRFYLTGSPVSVAGNEISSSQSKIDIMIHNYYDETINVASKDCKFERFNCDSTGPSNVTESRLALASLFMSMEKDVDIDFDIDDNDVSLKEEEEKDVKFGFQWVSTCDVVREDGRLESKVHTSVNSTTDDFQITTIDSGFKASVLIHSFEGERALNVTWDPTLGVNADFEANSSIKLLTPTLLIVALILLSLL
;
A
#
# COMPACT_ATOMS: atom_id res chain seq x y z
N MET A 1 24.86 33.68 8.49
CA MET A 1 23.91 32.56 8.63
C MET A 1 22.49 32.92 8.16
N LYS A 2 21.81 33.93 8.70
CA LYS A 2 20.42 34.28 8.29
C LYS A 2 20.24 34.57 6.78
N VAL A 3 21.19 35.26 6.15
CA VAL A 3 21.15 35.57 4.70
C VAL A 3 21.33 34.33 3.84
N LEU A 4 22.10 33.34 4.30
CA LEU A 4 22.34 32.08 3.57
C LEU A 4 21.11 31.16 3.63
N SER A 5 20.40 31.17 4.76
CA SER A 5 19.13 30.44 4.94
C SER A 5 18.01 30.98 4.05
N ILE A 6 17.93 32.32 3.92
CA ILE A 6 16.95 32.99 3.04
C ILE A 6 17.28 32.72 1.57
N LEU A 7 18.56 32.71 1.20
CA LEU A 7 18.99 32.39 -0.17
C LEU A 7 18.71 30.93 -0.54
N CYS A 8 18.91 29.97 0.38
CA CYS A 8 18.55 28.56 0.15
C CYS A 8 17.03 28.37 0.04
N LEU A 9 16.23 29.11 0.82
CA LEU A 9 14.77 29.06 0.72
C LEU A 9 14.26 29.68 -0.59
N LEU A 10 14.84 30.82 -1.02
CA LEU A 10 14.55 31.42 -2.33
C LEU A 10 14.98 30.53 -3.49
N LEU A 11 16.11 29.82 -3.37
CA LEU A 11 16.55 28.85 -4.37
C LEU A 11 15.63 27.62 -4.42
N LEU A 12 15.18 27.11 -3.27
CA LEU A 12 14.17 26.05 -3.19
C LEU A 12 12.85 26.48 -3.83
N ILE A 13 12.35 27.69 -3.53
CA ILE A 13 11.12 28.23 -4.13
C ILE A 13 11.31 28.45 -5.64
N SER A 14 12.45 28.98 -6.08
CA SER A 14 12.74 29.20 -7.51
C SER A 14 12.89 27.88 -8.29
N SER A 15 13.33 26.80 -7.65
CA SER A 15 13.37 25.47 -8.26
C SER A 15 11.97 24.87 -8.46
N VAL A 16 11.04 25.15 -7.54
CA VAL A 16 9.61 24.81 -7.69
C VAL A 16 8.95 25.65 -8.80
N PHE A 17 9.36 26.91 -8.97
CA PHE A 17 8.84 27.79 -10.04
C PHE A 17 9.50 27.55 -11.41
N SER A 18 10.76 27.17 -11.49
CA SER A 18 11.46 26.94 -12.78
C SER A 18 11.07 25.62 -13.45
N LEU A 19 10.57 24.64 -12.68
CA LEU A 19 9.91 23.43 -13.21
C LEU A 19 8.52 23.72 -13.80
N SER A 20 8.00 24.95 -13.70
CA SER A 20 6.68 25.33 -14.22
C SER A 20 6.69 26.00 -15.60
N GLN A 21 7.86 26.29 -16.19
CA GLN A 21 7.95 27.09 -17.42
C GLN A 21 8.56 26.44 -18.67
N GLU A 22 8.98 25.16 -18.64
CA GLU A 22 9.19 24.43 -19.90
C GLU A 22 7.89 23.71 -20.29
N GLU A 23 7.15 24.37 -21.19
CA GLU A 23 5.90 23.91 -21.83
C GLU A 23 4.87 23.25 -20.91
N THR A 24 4.40 24.01 -19.93
CA THR A 24 3.07 23.83 -19.36
C THR A 24 2.02 24.01 -20.46
N LYS A 25 1.59 22.91 -21.09
CA LYS A 25 0.22 22.82 -21.59
C LYS A 25 -0.69 23.23 -20.44
N LYS A 26 -1.43 24.32 -20.62
CA LYS A 26 -2.50 24.80 -19.72
C LYS A 26 -3.11 23.63 -18.93
N ILE A 27 -2.82 23.56 -17.63
CA ILE A 27 -3.75 22.96 -16.69
C ILE A 27 -4.74 24.08 -16.37
N GLU A 28 -5.69 24.30 -17.27
CA GLU A 28 -6.95 24.95 -16.92
C GLU A 28 -7.75 23.93 -16.12
N GLY A 29 -7.98 24.20 -14.83
CA GLY A 29 -8.76 23.31 -13.99
C GLY A 29 -8.56 23.53 -12.50
N GLU A 30 -8.69 24.77 -12.02
CA GLU A 30 -9.02 24.98 -10.61
C GLU A 30 -10.51 24.65 -10.46
N ILE A 31 -10.82 23.37 -10.17
CA ILE A 31 -12.18 22.96 -9.83
C ILE A 31 -12.22 22.73 -8.32
N SER A 32 -12.53 23.79 -7.57
CA SER A 32 -13.03 23.64 -6.20
C SER A 32 -14.48 23.16 -6.30
N VAL A 33 -14.68 21.87 -6.07
CA VAL A 33 -16.00 21.27 -6.01
C VAL A 33 -16.24 21.00 -4.55
N GLY A 34 -17.17 21.75 -3.94
CA GLY A 34 -17.75 21.34 -2.67
C GLY A 34 -18.47 20.02 -2.92
N LEU A 35 -17.85 18.92 -2.54
CA LEU A 35 -18.43 17.58 -2.61
C LEU A 35 -18.69 17.14 -1.19
N LYS A 36 -19.90 16.63 -0.98
CA LYS A 36 -20.39 16.22 0.33
C LYS A 36 -19.56 15.10 0.96
N ASP A 37 -18.76 14.37 0.18
CA ASP A 37 -18.22 13.09 0.61
C ASP A 37 -16.74 12.95 0.20
N GLY A 38 -15.82 13.02 1.18
CA GLY A 38 -14.42 12.59 1.06
C GLY A 38 -13.33 13.69 0.94
N VAL A 39 -12.11 13.32 1.32
CA VAL A 39 -10.89 14.17 1.23
C VAL A 39 -10.33 14.13 -0.20
N PHE A 40 -9.97 15.29 -0.76
CA PHE A 40 -9.25 15.38 -2.04
C PHE A 40 -7.76 15.54 -1.82
N ARG A 41 -6.95 14.88 -2.65
CA ARG A 41 -5.49 14.95 -2.55
C ARG A 41 -4.82 15.30 -3.87
N SER A 42 -3.81 16.15 -3.80
CA SER A 42 -2.86 16.36 -4.88
C SER A 42 -1.60 15.54 -4.62
N PHE A 43 -1.21 14.72 -5.59
CA PHE A 43 0.00 13.89 -5.48
C PHE A 43 1.20 14.54 -6.16
N SER A 44 2.31 14.58 -5.43
CA SER A 44 3.64 14.73 -5.99
C SER A 44 4.32 13.36 -6.05
N LYS A 45 5.23 13.16 -7.01
CA LYS A 45 5.90 11.87 -7.22
C LYS A 45 7.41 11.99 -7.38
N LEU A 46 8.10 10.94 -6.96
CA LEU A 46 9.51 10.68 -7.23
C LEU A 46 9.64 9.22 -7.66
N ILE A 47 10.05 8.99 -8.90
CA ILE A 47 10.33 7.66 -9.45
C ILE A 47 11.84 7.50 -9.55
N TYR A 48 12.35 6.35 -9.16
CA TYR A 48 13.76 6.00 -9.23
C TYR A 48 13.91 4.55 -9.70
N PRO A 49 15.09 4.10 -10.18
CA PRO A 49 15.24 2.79 -10.85
C PRO A 49 14.75 1.57 -10.06
N ASN A 50 14.60 1.71 -8.74
CA ASN A 50 14.27 0.64 -7.82
C ASN A 50 13.01 0.91 -6.99
N GLY A 51 12.19 1.89 -7.36
CA GLY A 51 11.01 2.21 -6.57
C GLY A 51 10.34 3.51 -6.93
N PHE A 52 9.34 3.85 -6.12
CA PHE A 52 8.60 5.10 -6.22
C PHE A 52 8.30 5.67 -4.85
N HIS A 53 7.97 6.95 -4.83
CA HIS A 53 7.42 7.64 -3.68
C HIS A 53 6.36 8.65 -4.18
N TYR A 54 5.15 8.49 -3.70
CA TYR A 54 4.02 9.39 -3.93
C TYR A 54 3.64 10.06 -2.62
N ASN A 55 3.54 11.39 -2.62
CA ASN A 55 3.06 12.16 -1.46
C ASN A 55 1.80 12.92 -1.83
N GLY A 56 0.69 12.58 -1.20
CA GLY A 56 -0.62 13.20 -1.36
C GLY A 56 -0.90 14.21 -0.27
N LEU A 57 -1.03 15.49 -0.62
CA LEU A 57 -1.44 16.56 0.31
C LEU A 57 -2.95 16.78 0.21
N SER A 58 -3.65 16.91 1.34
CA SER A 58 -5.07 17.23 1.32
C SER A 58 -5.31 18.64 0.78
N LEU A 59 -6.23 18.76 -0.17
CA LEU A 59 -6.68 20.03 -0.77
C LEU A 59 -7.95 20.56 -0.10
N ASN A 60 -8.75 19.67 0.48
CA ASN A 60 -9.97 20.01 1.19
C ASN A 60 -10.23 18.97 2.30
N GLY A 61 -10.33 19.44 3.54
CA GLY A 61 -10.53 18.60 4.71
C GLY A 61 -9.30 17.79 5.15
N THR A 62 -9.52 16.97 6.17
CA THR A 62 -8.57 15.96 6.67
C THR A 62 -9.36 14.70 6.99
N ILE A 63 -8.66 13.56 7.16
CA ILE A 63 -9.32 12.29 7.50
C ILE A 63 -9.99 12.33 8.88
N PHE A 64 -9.54 13.19 9.81
CA PHE A 64 -9.95 13.18 11.21
C PHE A 64 -10.99 14.24 11.62
N ASP A 65 -11.42 15.13 10.71
CA ASP A 65 -12.39 16.23 10.92
C ASP A 65 -12.31 17.02 12.26
N LYS A 66 -11.13 17.06 12.90
CA LYS A 66 -10.87 17.80 14.15
C LYS A 66 -9.89 18.92 13.86
N GLU A 67 -10.41 20.10 13.50
CA GLU A 67 -9.73 21.42 13.50
C GLU A 67 -8.39 21.55 12.71
N SER A 68 -7.93 20.48 12.06
CA SER A 68 -6.64 20.34 11.40
C SER A 68 -6.75 20.83 9.96
N LYS A 69 -5.88 21.76 9.54
CA LYS A 69 -6.01 22.43 8.23
C LYS A 69 -5.25 21.75 7.09
N SER A 70 -4.49 20.69 7.34
CA SER A 70 -3.85 19.88 6.30
C SER A 70 -3.38 18.54 6.87
N ASP A 71 -3.55 17.48 6.09
CA ASP A 71 -2.87 16.21 6.33
C ASP A 71 -2.17 15.73 5.04
N SER A 72 -1.26 14.78 5.22
CA SER A 72 -0.48 14.20 4.13
C SER A 72 -0.44 12.70 4.23
N ILE A 73 -0.43 12.05 3.08
CA ILE A 73 -0.16 10.62 2.97
C ILE A 73 1.04 10.38 2.07
N GLY A 74 1.79 9.32 2.37
CA GLY A 74 2.92 8.88 1.57
C GLY A 74 2.78 7.41 1.21
N PHE A 75 2.84 7.09 -0.08
CA PHE A 75 2.96 5.73 -0.58
C PHE A 75 4.36 5.53 -1.15
N GLN A 76 5.09 4.56 -0.64
CA GLN A 76 6.46 4.29 -1.09
C GLN A 76 6.64 2.81 -1.38
N PHE A 77 7.24 2.49 -2.52
CA PHE A 77 7.68 1.15 -2.85
C PHE A 77 9.19 1.08 -3.07
N ASN A 78 9.84 0.02 -2.58
CA ASN A 78 11.24 -0.29 -2.86
C ASN A 78 11.37 -1.75 -3.28
N LYS A 79 11.78 -1.99 -4.52
CA LYS A 79 11.87 -3.35 -5.10
C LYS A 79 12.94 -4.22 -4.43
N ASN A 80 14.02 -3.62 -3.92
CA ASN A 80 15.12 -4.38 -3.32
C ASN A 80 14.70 -5.04 -2.00
N SER A 81 13.76 -4.40 -1.29
CA SER A 81 13.22 -4.91 -0.04
C SER A 81 11.80 -5.46 -0.17
N MET A 82 11.12 -5.23 -1.31
CA MET A 82 9.69 -5.49 -1.51
C MET A 82 8.80 -4.82 -0.47
N ASN A 83 9.17 -3.61 -0.06
CA ASN A 83 8.43 -2.87 0.98
C ASN A 83 7.45 -1.92 0.31
N PHE A 84 6.16 -2.07 0.60
CA PHE A 84 5.16 -1.03 0.36
C PHE A 84 4.82 -0.35 1.68
N MET A 85 5.06 0.96 1.75
CA MET A 85 4.91 1.74 2.97
C MET A 85 3.84 2.80 2.78
N PHE A 86 2.93 2.83 3.73
CA PHE A 86 1.97 3.89 3.93
C PHE A 86 2.43 4.78 5.09
N LYS A 87 2.38 6.09 4.89
CA LYS A 87 2.60 7.09 5.94
C LYS A 87 1.39 8.00 5.98
N TYR A 88 0.97 8.34 7.18
CA TYR A 88 0.06 9.44 7.43
C TYR A 88 0.77 10.48 8.30
N SER A 89 0.49 11.75 8.06
CA SER A 89 0.90 12.82 9.00
C SER A 89 -0.15 13.92 9.02
N SER A 90 -0.61 14.29 10.21
CA SER A 90 -1.45 15.46 10.48
C SER A 90 -0.66 16.53 11.20
N MET A 91 -1.07 17.79 11.07
CA MET A 91 -0.62 18.87 11.96
C MET A 91 -1.82 19.38 12.75
N VAL A 92 -1.82 19.12 14.06
CA VAL A 92 -2.84 19.62 14.98
C VAL A 92 -2.28 20.84 15.67
N LYS A 93 -2.95 21.98 15.53
CA LYS A 93 -2.58 23.20 16.24
C LYS A 93 -3.48 23.36 17.46
N ASN A 94 -2.91 23.21 18.64
CA ASN A 94 -3.55 23.61 19.88
C ASN A 94 -3.13 25.05 20.24
N ASP A 95 -3.79 25.67 21.23
CA ASP A 95 -3.69 27.10 21.56
C ASP A 95 -2.26 27.69 21.57
N THR A 96 -1.23 26.88 21.87
CA THR A 96 0.19 27.27 21.79
C THR A 96 1.15 26.27 21.13
N ASP A 97 0.70 25.04 20.82
CA ASP A 97 1.58 23.93 20.40
C ASP A 97 1.19 23.36 19.04
N ILE A 98 2.18 22.81 18.32
CA ILE A 98 2.00 22.05 17.08
C ILE A 98 2.29 20.59 17.43
N ASP A 99 1.26 19.76 17.38
CA ASP A 99 1.41 18.31 17.45
C ASP A 99 1.43 17.70 16.05
N ILE A 100 2.23 16.66 15.86
CA ILE A 100 2.37 15.95 14.58
C ILE A 100 2.17 14.47 14.84
N GLU A 101 0.95 13.99 14.59
CA GLU A 101 0.64 12.55 14.60
C GLU A 101 1.25 11.90 13.34
N LYS A 102 1.87 10.73 13.49
CA LYS A 102 2.53 10.03 12.38
C LYS A 102 2.31 8.53 12.44
N TYR A 103 1.36 8.05 11.64
CA TYR A 103 1.20 6.60 11.43
C TYR A 103 2.08 6.13 10.30
N ARG A 104 2.70 4.97 10.48
CA ARG A 104 3.55 4.36 9.47
C ARG A 104 3.35 2.86 9.47
N MET A 105 2.82 2.37 8.35
CA MET A 105 2.61 0.95 8.10
C MET A 105 3.48 0.49 6.95
N VAL A 106 3.96 -0.75 7.04
CA VAL A 106 4.73 -1.39 5.97
C VAL A 106 4.13 -2.76 5.73
N TYR A 107 3.68 -2.98 4.50
CA TYR A 107 3.33 -4.28 3.96
C TYR A 107 4.47 -4.78 3.07
N ARG A 108 4.94 -6.00 3.33
CA ARG A 108 6.10 -6.59 2.62
C ARG A 108 5.83 -8.04 2.23
N PRO A 109 5.28 -8.29 1.02
CA PRO A 109 5.28 -9.61 0.42
C PRO A 109 6.70 -10.17 0.38
N SER A 110 6.91 -11.36 0.95
CA SER A 110 8.25 -11.88 1.17
C SER A 110 8.51 -13.20 0.45
N ILE A 111 7.60 -14.16 0.59
CA ILE A 111 7.82 -15.53 0.10
C ILE A 111 6.51 -16.10 -0.45
N ILE A 112 6.58 -16.72 -1.64
CA ILE A 112 5.53 -17.63 -2.12
C ILE A 112 5.91 -19.04 -1.66
N ILE A 113 4.99 -19.75 -1.04
CA ILE A 113 5.16 -21.09 -0.49
C ILE A 113 4.27 -22.05 -1.27
N GLU A 114 4.85 -23.13 -1.77
CA GLU A 114 4.10 -24.28 -2.24
C GLU A 114 3.96 -25.27 -1.08
N TYR A 115 2.74 -25.68 -0.80
CA TYR A 115 2.44 -26.55 0.33
C TYR A 115 1.41 -27.62 -0.03
N LYS A 116 1.31 -28.65 0.82
CA LYS A 116 0.25 -29.65 0.82
C LYS A 116 -0.37 -29.72 2.21
N GLU A 117 -1.69 -29.61 2.27
CA GLU A 117 -2.46 -29.80 3.50
C GLU A 117 -2.37 -31.25 3.96
N THR A 118 -2.08 -31.47 5.25
CA THR A 118 -1.88 -32.82 5.81
C THR A 118 -2.73 -33.13 7.03
N ASN A 119 -3.47 -32.15 7.53
CA ASN A 119 -4.19 -32.19 8.80
C ASN A 119 -5.71 -31.95 8.66
N ASP A 120 -6.25 -32.04 7.43
CA ASP A 120 -7.65 -31.78 7.08
C ASP A 120 -8.18 -30.39 7.49
N LYS A 121 -7.29 -29.40 7.73
CA LYS A 121 -7.66 -28.00 7.95
C LYS A 121 -7.49 -27.22 6.64
N GLU A 122 -8.47 -26.39 6.31
CA GLU A 122 -8.41 -25.51 5.14
C GLU A 122 -7.35 -24.41 5.35
N GLY A 123 -6.56 -24.16 4.31
CA GLY A 123 -5.53 -23.11 4.34
C GLY A 123 -4.23 -23.56 5.01
N PHE A 124 -3.13 -22.90 4.66
CA PHE A 124 -1.80 -23.30 5.10
C PHE A 124 -1.60 -23.11 6.61
N GLN A 125 -1.28 -24.22 7.29
CA GLN A 125 -0.96 -24.27 8.71
C GLN A 125 0.56 -24.44 8.91
N TYR A 126 1.26 -23.32 9.13
CA TYR A 126 2.72 -23.34 9.29
C TYR A 126 3.16 -24.25 10.44
N GLY A 127 4.06 -25.20 10.15
CA GLY A 127 4.57 -26.19 11.11
C GLY A 127 3.73 -27.46 11.23
N GLU A 128 2.51 -27.48 10.68
CA GLU A 128 1.68 -28.68 10.55
C GLU A 128 1.72 -29.23 9.12
N ASP A 129 1.54 -28.36 8.13
CA ASP A 129 1.49 -28.74 6.72
C ASP A 129 2.86 -28.96 6.08
N GLN A 130 2.87 -29.79 5.03
CA GLN A 130 4.08 -30.09 4.29
C GLN A 130 4.43 -28.93 3.35
N ILE A 131 5.57 -28.28 3.59
CA ILE A 131 6.16 -27.35 2.61
C ILE A 131 6.87 -28.17 1.53
N LEU A 132 6.50 -27.90 0.29
CA LEU A 132 7.00 -28.59 -0.91
C LEU A 132 8.01 -27.75 -1.68
N GLY A 133 7.83 -26.44 -1.66
CA GLY A 133 8.71 -25.50 -2.34
C GLY A 133 8.47 -24.05 -1.91
N PHE A 134 9.37 -23.15 -2.33
CA PHE A 134 9.21 -21.72 -2.11
C PHE A 134 10.00 -20.87 -3.10
N VAL A 135 9.62 -19.59 -3.21
CA VAL A 135 10.35 -18.53 -3.92
C VAL A 135 10.42 -17.29 -3.02
N LYS A 136 11.63 -16.74 -2.83
CA LYS A 136 11.82 -15.43 -2.19
C LYS A 136 11.58 -14.30 -3.17
N LEU A 137 10.64 -13.43 -2.85
CA LEU A 137 10.24 -12.33 -3.73
C LEU A 137 11.34 -11.28 -3.87
N ASN A 138 12.10 -10.99 -2.81
CA ASN A 138 13.20 -10.01 -2.87
C ASN A 138 14.41 -10.46 -3.72
N LYS A 139 14.35 -11.64 -4.34
CA LYS A 139 15.39 -12.20 -5.22
C LYS A 139 15.00 -12.17 -6.69
N LEU A 140 13.76 -11.79 -6.99
CA LEU A 140 13.28 -11.65 -8.36
C LEU A 140 13.70 -10.30 -8.94
N ASP A 141 13.88 -10.28 -10.25
CA ASP A 141 14.10 -9.04 -10.99
C ASP A 141 12.75 -8.39 -11.30
N TYR A 142 12.60 -7.12 -10.88
CA TYR A 142 11.39 -6.36 -11.09
C TYR A 142 11.57 -5.19 -12.05
N THR A 143 10.58 -5.00 -12.91
CA THR A 143 10.40 -3.77 -13.70
C THR A 143 9.25 -2.95 -13.12
N ILE A 144 9.36 -1.62 -13.22
CA ILE A 144 8.34 -0.69 -12.72
C ILE A 144 7.85 0.14 -13.89
N ASN A 145 6.55 0.08 -14.15
CA ASN A 145 5.89 0.90 -15.16
C ASN A 145 4.79 1.73 -14.50
N GLU A 146 4.60 2.95 -14.99
CA GLU A 146 3.51 3.82 -14.54
C GLU A 146 2.62 4.15 -15.73
N ALA A 147 1.32 4.12 -15.48
CA ALA A 147 0.30 4.62 -16.38
C ALA A 147 -0.71 5.49 -15.61
N LYS A 148 -1.54 6.18 -16.37
CA LYS A 148 -2.72 6.87 -15.86
C LYS A 148 -3.95 6.35 -16.58
N ILE A 149 -5.02 6.15 -15.83
CA ILE A 149 -6.34 5.83 -16.38
C ILE A 149 -7.34 6.84 -15.84
N GLU A 150 -8.28 7.25 -16.69
CA GLU A 150 -9.37 8.13 -16.27
C GLU A 150 -10.49 7.30 -15.64
N LYS A 151 -10.99 7.75 -14.48
CA LYS A 151 -12.15 7.17 -13.79
C LYS A 151 -13.15 8.24 -13.41
N THR A 152 -14.42 7.96 -13.65
CA THR A 152 -15.53 8.80 -13.20
C THR A 152 -15.86 8.47 -11.75
N ALA A 153 -15.75 9.45 -10.86
CA ALA A 153 -16.18 9.34 -9.47
C ALA A 153 -17.71 9.44 -9.35
N ASN A 154 -18.23 9.15 -8.16
CA ASN A 154 -19.68 9.14 -7.86
C ASN A 154 -20.36 10.52 -8.08
N ASN A 155 -19.58 11.59 -8.17
CA ASN A 155 -20.03 12.94 -8.46
C ASN A 155 -20.07 13.30 -9.97
N ASN A 156 -19.90 12.32 -10.86
CA ASN A 156 -19.78 12.48 -12.32
C ASN A 156 -18.57 13.28 -12.81
N GLN A 157 -17.54 13.45 -11.99
CA GLN A 157 -16.28 14.06 -12.41
C GLN A 157 -15.24 12.99 -12.71
N THR A 158 -14.41 13.27 -13.70
CA THR A 158 -13.33 12.39 -14.09
C THR A 158 -12.05 12.75 -13.35
N PHE A 159 -11.42 11.75 -12.76
CA PHE A 159 -10.14 11.86 -12.07
C PHE A 159 -9.13 10.89 -12.67
N ASP A 160 -7.87 11.31 -12.69
CA ASP A 160 -6.75 10.42 -12.99
C ASP A 160 -6.54 9.44 -11.83
N VAL A 161 -6.55 8.15 -12.14
CA VAL A 161 -6.01 7.10 -11.29
C VAL A 161 -4.61 6.77 -11.79
N ILE A 162 -3.64 6.88 -10.90
CA ILE A 162 -2.25 6.51 -11.16
C ILE A 162 -2.15 5.00 -10.95
N VAL A 163 -1.72 4.30 -11.99
CA VAL A 163 -1.52 2.85 -11.98
C VAL A 163 -0.03 2.58 -12.02
N ILE A 164 0.48 1.81 -11.05
CA ILE A 164 1.90 1.48 -10.98
C ILE A 164 2.03 -0.04 -10.99
N ASP A 165 2.59 -0.57 -12.07
CA ASP A 165 2.87 -1.97 -12.26
C ASP A 165 4.30 -2.28 -11.82
N VAL A 166 4.45 -3.18 -10.84
CA VAL A 166 5.72 -3.78 -10.42
C VAL A 166 5.69 -5.23 -10.85
N THR A 167 6.44 -5.59 -11.90
CA THR A 167 6.29 -6.89 -12.56
C THR A 167 7.56 -7.72 -12.52
N SER A 168 7.42 -9.04 -12.36
CA SER A 168 8.49 -10.03 -12.45
C SER A 168 8.04 -11.28 -13.21
N SER A 169 8.90 -12.29 -13.27
CA SER A 169 8.58 -13.55 -13.96
C SER A 169 7.51 -14.40 -13.26
N ILE A 170 7.34 -14.25 -11.94
CA ILE A 170 6.44 -15.09 -11.11
C ILE A 170 5.45 -14.26 -10.28
N PHE A 171 5.78 -13.01 -9.98
CA PHE A 171 5.03 -12.20 -9.03
C PHE A 171 4.90 -10.75 -9.50
N ASP A 172 3.67 -10.24 -9.56
CA ASP A 172 3.40 -8.84 -9.88
C ASP A 172 2.60 -8.16 -8.76
N MET A 173 2.79 -6.85 -8.64
CA MET A 173 1.92 -5.96 -7.86
C MET A 173 1.51 -4.78 -8.71
N ARG A 174 0.20 -4.50 -8.76
CA ARG A 174 -0.34 -3.30 -9.38
C ARG A 174 -0.97 -2.40 -8.32
N PHE A 175 -0.40 -1.22 -8.12
CA PHE A 175 -0.91 -0.22 -7.21
C PHE A 175 -1.84 0.74 -7.93
N TYR A 176 -2.95 1.11 -7.30
CA TYR A 176 -3.84 2.17 -7.76
C TYR A 176 -3.90 3.28 -6.73
N LEU A 177 -3.46 4.48 -7.13
CA LEU A 177 -3.51 5.68 -6.31
C LEU A 177 -4.43 6.71 -6.95
N THR A 178 -5.28 7.35 -6.14
CA THR A 178 -6.27 8.30 -6.64
C THR A 178 -6.33 9.54 -5.75
N GLY A 179 -6.51 10.71 -6.35
CA GLY A 179 -6.73 11.98 -5.65
C GLY A 179 -8.16 12.15 -5.10
N SER A 180 -9.08 11.28 -5.49
CA SER A 180 -10.52 11.35 -5.18
C SER A 180 -11.08 9.94 -4.93
N PRO A 181 -12.15 9.78 -4.13
CA PRO A 181 -12.92 8.55 -4.11
C PRO A 181 -13.37 8.13 -5.51
N VAL A 182 -13.00 6.93 -5.96
CA VAL A 182 -13.34 6.36 -7.27
C VAL A 182 -13.48 4.83 -7.18
N SER A 183 -14.24 4.23 -8.09
CA SER A 183 -14.26 2.77 -8.26
C SER A 183 -13.18 2.31 -9.25
N VAL A 184 -12.34 1.37 -8.81
CA VAL A 184 -11.26 0.77 -9.58
C VAL A 184 -11.40 -0.75 -9.54
N ALA A 185 -11.60 -1.35 -10.71
CA ALA A 185 -11.78 -2.80 -10.86
C ALA A 185 -12.90 -3.37 -9.95
N GLY A 186 -14.00 -2.61 -9.77
CA GLY A 186 -15.14 -3.03 -8.95
C GLY A 186 -15.06 -2.62 -7.48
N ASN A 187 -13.90 -2.17 -6.99
CA ASN A 187 -13.70 -1.76 -5.61
C ASN A 187 -13.67 -0.23 -5.47
N GLU A 188 -14.45 0.32 -4.55
CA GLU A 188 -14.38 1.73 -4.19
C GLU A 188 -13.14 1.97 -3.32
N ILE A 189 -12.30 2.92 -3.72
CA ILE A 189 -11.15 3.36 -2.93
C ILE A 189 -11.21 4.86 -2.71
N SER A 190 -10.87 5.31 -1.51
CA SER A 190 -10.71 6.72 -1.17
C SER A 190 -9.35 7.27 -1.62
N SER A 191 -9.17 8.58 -1.49
CA SER A 191 -7.87 9.22 -1.74
C SER A 191 -6.79 8.85 -0.70
N SER A 192 -7.18 8.18 0.39
CA SER A 192 -6.28 7.81 1.50
C SER A 192 -5.95 6.32 1.52
N GLN A 193 -6.28 5.62 0.43
CA GLN A 193 -6.04 4.21 0.25
C GLN A 193 -5.31 3.93 -1.06
N SER A 194 -4.65 2.78 -1.11
CA SER A 194 -4.15 2.15 -2.32
C SER A 194 -4.77 0.77 -2.44
N LYS A 195 -5.46 0.51 -3.54
CA LYS A 195 -5.73 -0.87 -3.98
C LYS A 195 -4.43 -1.48 -4.50
N ILE A 196 -4.21 -2.76 -4.24
CA ILE A 196 -3.02 -3.49 -4.69
C ILE A 196 -3.52 -4.79 -5.34
N ASP A 197 -3.38 -4.95 -6.67
CA ASP A 197 -3.58 -6.28 -7.27
C ASP A 197 -2.28 -7.05 -7.12
N ILE A 198 -2.33 -8.17 -6.41
CA ILE A 198 -1.23 -9.11 -6.23
C ILE A 198 -1.47 -10.30 -7.15
N MET A 199 -0.49 -10.59 -8.00
CA MET A 199 -0.58 -11.66 -8.99
C MET A 199 0.56 -12.65 -8.78
N ILE A 200 0.23 -13.93 -8.70
CA ILE A 200 1.20 -15.04 -8.76
C ILE A 200 0.93 -15.79 -10.05
N HIS A 201 1.93 -15.96 -10.91
CA HIS A 201 1.79 -16.66 -12.18
C HIS A 201 3.02 -17.51 -12.47
N ASN A 202 2.85 -18.54 -13.30
CA ASN A 202 3.95 -19.40 -13.76
C ASN A 202 4.79 -20.05 -12.64
N TYR A 203 4.27 -20.13 -11.41
CA TYR A 203 5.02 -20.70 -10.28
C TYR A 203 5.45 -22.14 -10.57
N TYR A 204 4.58 -22.91 -11.23
CA TYR A 204 4.80 -24.32 -11.56
C TYR A 204 5.57 -24.56 -12.87
N ASP A 205 6.01 -23.51 -13.55
CA ASP A 205 6.87 -23.63 -14.72
C ASP A 205 8.33 -23.75 -14.27
N GLU A 206 8.90 -24.96 -14.35
CA GLU A 206 10.29 -25.26 -13.97
C GLU A 206 11.34 -24.46 -14.75
N THR A 207 11.00 -23.92 -15.92
CA THR A 207 11.89 -23.07 -16.71
C THR A 207 11.91 -21.61 -16.24
N ILE A 208 10.88 -21.20 -15.51
CA ILE A 208 10.73 -19.86 -14.93
C ILE A 208 11.10 -19.89 -13.44
N ASN A 209 10.49 -20.77 -12.67
CA ASN A 209 10.79 -21.01 -11.26
C ASN A 209 11.92 -22.03 -11.12
N VAL A 210 13.13 -21.60 -11.48
CA VAL A 210 14.31 -22.47 -11.46
C VAL A 210 14.83 -22.63 -10.04
N ALA A 211 15.02 -23.88 -9.61
CA ALA A 211 15.65 -24.20 -8.35
C ALA A 211 17.07 -23.62 -8.28
N SER A 212 17.35 -22.89 -7.20
CA SER A 212 18.69 -22.44 -6.87
C SER A 212 19.62 -23.63 -6.65
N LYS A 213 20.88 -23.49 -7.04
CA LYS A 213 21.89 -24.54 -6.86
C LYS A 213 21.99 -24.95 -5.39
N ASP A 214 21.95 -26.26 -5.14
CA ASP A 214 22.04 -26.88 -3.81
C ASP A 214 20.93 -26.44 -2.82
N CYS A 215 19.83 -25.88 -3.33
CA CYS A 215 18.70 -25.45 -2.52
C CYS A 215 17.86 -26.66 -2.08
N LYS A 216 17.79 -26.88 -0.77
CA LYS A 216 16.91 -27.86 -0.13
C LYS A 216 16.12 -27.17 0.97
N PHE A 217 14.89 -27.62 1.18
CA PHE A 217 14.06 -27.12 2.25
C PHE A 217 14.58 -27.62 3.61
N GLU A 218 15.44 -26.81 4.25
CA GLU A 218 15.80 -26.94 5.67
C GLU A 218 15.41 -25.69 6.46
N ARG A 219 15.33 -24.55 5.77
CA ARG A 219 14.85 -23.21 6.16
C ARG A 219 14.72 -22.43 4.84
N PHE A 220 14.00 -21.31 4.82
CA PHE A 220 13.93 -20.43 3.64
C PHE A 220 15.30 -19.77 3.36
N ASN A 221 16.36 -20.52 3.03
CA ASN A 221 17.77 -20.08 3.04
C ASN A 221 18.35 -19.82 1.65
N CYS A 222 17.76 -20.38 0.60
CA CYS A 222 18.06 -20.11 -0.80
C CYS A 222 17.02 -19.17 -1.43
N ASP A 223 17.16 -18.89 -2.72
CA ASP A 223 16.28 -17.96 -3.43
C ASP A 223 15.01 -18.65 -3.94
N SER A 224 15.14 -19.87 -4.47
CA SER A 224 14.01 -20.72 -4.87
C SER A 224 14.37 -22.20 -4.80
N THR A 225 13.42 -23.05 -4.40
CA THR A 225 13.54 -24.52 -4.51
C THR A 225 13.08 -25.07 -5.87
N GLY A 226 12.49 -24.23 -6.71
CA GLY A 226 11.65 -24.66 -7.83
C GLY A 226 10.32 -25.26 -7.37
N PRO A 227 9.41 -25.54 -8.31
CA PRO A 227 8.14 -26.17 -8.01
C PRO A 227 8.31 -27.67 -7.76
N SER A 228 7.42 -28.24 -6.96
CA SER A 228 7.36 -29.69 -6.76
C SER A 228 6.52 -30.39 -7.84
N ASN A 229 6.64 -31.71 -7.89
CA ASN A 229 5.82 -32.59 -8.74
C ASN A 229 4.52 -33.06 -8.06
N VAL A 230 4.17 -32.50 -6.90
CA VAL A 230 2.96 -32.90 -6.16
C VAL A 230 1.74 -32.23 -6.78
N THR A 231 0.78 -33.05 -7.22
CA THR A 231 -0.45 -32.64 -7.91
C THR A 231 -1.41 -31.89 -7.01
N GLU A 232 -1.50 -32.26 -5.73
CA GLU A 232 -2.41 -31.63 -4.76
C GLU A 232 -1.81 -30.38 -4.09
N SER A 233 -0.71 -29.84 -4.63
CA SER A 233 -0.04 -28.68 -4.04
C SER A 233 -0.84 -27.39 -4.28
N ARG A 234 -0.74 -26.49 -3.31
CA ARG A 234 -1.37 -25.15 -3.31
C ARG A 234 -0.33 -24.08 -3.02
N LEU A 235 -0.71 -22.83 -3.23
CA LEU A 235 0.16 -21.67 -3.01
C LEU A 235 -0.30 -20.84 -1.82
N ALA A 236 0.65 -20.34 -1.05
CA ALA A 236 0.44 -19.33 -0.03
C ALA A 236 1.44 -18.18 -0.18
N LEU A 237 1.02 -16.97 0.21
CA LEU A 237 1.85 -15.77 0.24
C LEU A 237 2.11 -15.35 1.69
N ALA A 238 3.36 -15.51 2.13
CA ALA A 238 3.83 -14.98 3.40
C ALA A 238 4.30 -13.52 3.22
N SER A 239 3.69 -12.63 4.00
CA SER A 239 3.95 -11.19 3.98
C SER A 239 4.21 -10.68 5.39
N LEU A 240 5.06 -9.68 5.55
CA LEU A 240 5.08 -8.93 6.80
C LEU A 240 4.09 -7.80 6.76
N PHE A 241 3.44 -7.61 7.91
CA PHE A 241 2.81 -6.36 8.26
C PHE A 241 3.55 -5.77 9.46
N MET A 242 4.04 -4.54 9.31
CA MET A 242 4.80 -3.84 10.33
C MET A 242 4.20 -2.46 10.58
N SER A 243 4.19 -2.04 11.85
CA SER A 243 3.76 -0.70 12.26
C SER A 243 4.80 -0.05 13.17
N MET A 244 5.07 1.24 12.95
CA MET A 244 5.95 2.03 13.81
C MET A 244 5.11 3.00 14.63
N GLU A 245 4.73 2.58 15.83
CA GLU A 245 4.25 3.48 16.88
C GLU A 245 4.43 2.84 18.26
N LYS A 246 4.72 3.68 19.26
CA LYS A 246 5.15 3.23 20.58
C LYS A 246 3.99 2.66 21.41
N ASP A 247 2.75 3.08 21.11
CA ASP A 247 1.57 2.82 21.94
C ASP A 247 0.35 2.35 21.12
N VAL A 248 0.58 1.77 19.94
CA VAL A 248 -0.47 1.18 19.09
C VAL A 248 -0.29 -0.32 19.03
N ASP A 249 -1.36 -1.07 19.30
CA ASP A 249 -1.41 -2.50 19.08
C ASP A 249 -1.87 -2.82 17.65
N ILE A 250 -1.23 -3.84 17.07
CA ILE A 250 -1.66 -4.38 15.79
C ILE A 250 -2.80 -5.34 16.10
N ASP A 251 -4.02 -4.93 15.77
CA ASP A 251 -5.19 -5.76 15.93
C ASP A 251 -5.50 -6.50 14.63
N PHE A 252 -5.66 -7.81 14.73
CA PHE A 252 -5.97 -8.67 13.60
C PHE A 252 -7.41 -9.15 13.75
N ASP A 253 -8.31 -8.60 12.94
CA ASP A 253 -9.67 -9.09 12.82
C ASP A 253 -9.78 -9.98 11.59
N ILE A 254 -9.55 -11.28 11.81
CA ILE A 254 -9.60 -12.27 10.74
C ILE A 254 -11.03 -12.41 10.20
N ASP A 255 -12.04 -12.22 11.05
CA ASP A 255 -13.45 -12.34 10.67
C ASP A 255 -13.87 -11.15 9.76
N ASP A 256 -13.37 -9.95 10.06
CA ASP A 256 -13.59 -8.75 9.24
C ASP A 256 -12.56 -8.58 8.10
N ASN A 257 -11.62 -9.52 7.95
CA ASN A 257 -10.55 -9.49 6.95
C ASN A 257 -9.70 -8.21 7.01
N ASP A 258 -9.41 -7.73 8.23
CA ASP A 258 -8.62 -6.53 8.45
C ASP A 258 -7.45 -6.76 9.42
N VAL A 259 -6.37 -6.00 9.19
CA VAL A 259 -5.41 -5.69 10.25
C VAL A 259 -5.41 -4.19 10.40
N SER A 260 -5.68 -3.73 11.61
CA SER A 260 -5.78 -2.31 11.91
C SER A 260 -4.90 -1.90 13.10
N LEU A 261 -4.55 -0.63 13.09
CA LEU A 261 -3.95 0.05 14.22
C LEU A 261 -5.07 0.60 15.08
N LYS A 262 -5.20 0.08 16.31
CA LYS A 262 -6.12 0.65 17.30
C LYS A 262 -5.34 1.56 18.23
N GLU A 263 -5.71 2.84 18.28
CA GLU A 263 -5.34 3.71 19.40
C GLU A 263 -6.22 3.36 20.60
N GLU A 264 -5.67 3.39 21.81
CA GLU A 264 -6.39 3.08 23.06
C GLU A 264 -7.56 4.06 23.34
N GLU A 265 -7.62 5.20 22.66
CA GLU A 265 -8.68 6.21 22.80
C GLU A 265 -9.50 6.34 21.50
N GLU A 266 -10.76 5.88 21.54
CA GLU A 266 -11.89 6.08 20.60
C GLU A 266 -11.70 7.05 19.41
N LYS A 267 -10.82 6.73 18.45
CA LYS A 267 -10.81 7.39 17.13
C LYS A 267 -11.40 6.43 16.10
N ASP A 268 -12.45 6.86 15.40
CA ASP A 268 -13.17 6.14 14.33
C ASP A 268 -12.35 5.94 13.04
N VAL A 269 -11.02 5.90 13.13
CA VAL A 269 -10.12 5.84 11.98
C VAL A 269 -9.24 4.61 12.09
N LYS A 270 -9.50 3.64 11.21
CA LYS A 270 -8.72 2.40 11.11
C LYS A 270 -7.62 2.59 10.08
N PHE A 271 -6.38 2.69 10.53
CA PHE A 271 -5.21 2.53 9.66
C PHE A 271 -4.95 1.06 9.50
N GLY A 272 -4.98 0.54 8.27
CA GLY A 272 -4.86 -0.89 8.12
C GLY A 272 -4.55 -1.39 6.74
N PHE A 273 -4.41 -2.71 6.70
CA PHE A 273 -4.42 -3.52 5.51
C PHE A 273 -5.68 -4.37 5.56
N GLN A 274 -6.56 -4.18 4.59
CA GLN A 274 -7.78 -4.93 4.43
C GLN A 274 -7.62 -5.89 3.27
N TRP A 275 -8.01 -7.14 3.46
CA TRP A 275 -8.00 -8.13 2.40
C TRP A 275 -9.39 -8.59 2.03
N VAL A 276 -9.47 -9.24 0.87
CA VAL A 276 -10.65 -9.97 0.43
C VAL A 276 -10.48 -11.46 0.71
N SER A 277 -11.58 -12.11 1.08
CA SER A 277 -11.63 -13.55 1.38
C SER A 277 -11.77 -14.42 0.13
N THR A 278 -11.77 -13.81 -1.05
CA THR A 278 -11.79 -14.49 -2.36
C THR A 278 -10.69 -13.97 -3.27
N CYS A 279 -10.31 -14.77 -4.25
CA CYS A 279 -9.34 -14.44 -5.28
C CYS A 279 -9.74 -15.09 -6.60
N ASP A 280 -9.20 -14.59 -7.70
CA ASP A 280 -9.33 -15.22 -8.99
C ASP A 280 -8.19 -16.22 -9.21
N VAL A 281 -8.54 -17.47 -9.49
CA VAL A 281 -7.59 -18.54 -9.79
C VAL A 281 -7.82 -19.06 -11.20
N VAL A 282 -6.75 -19.16 -11.98
CA VAL A 282 -6.76 -19.77 -13.31
C VAL A 282 -6.07 -21.13 -13.23
N ARG A 283 -6.74 -22.16 -13.75
CA ARG A 283 -6.26 -23.54 -13.88
C ARG A 283 -6.36 -23.99 -15.33
N GLU A 284 -5.92 -25.21 -15.63
CA GLU A 284 -6.04 -25.77 -16.98
C GLU A 284 -7.49 -25.91 -17.45
N ASP A 285 -8.43 -26.12 -16.53
CA ASP A 285 -9.86 -26.31 -16.80
C ASP A 285 -10.67 -25.00 -16.83
N GLY A 286 -10.08 -23.88 -16.41
CA GLY A 286 -10.71 -22.55 -16.52
C GLY A 286 -10.31 -21.57 -15.43
N ARG A 287 -11.06 -20.45 -15.36
CA ARG A 287 -10.96 -19.45 -14.30
C ARG A 287 -12.10 -19.66 -13.29
N LEU A 288 -11.78 -19.56 -12.01
CA LEU A 288 -12.71 -19.72 -10.90
C LEU A 288 -12.39 -18.71 -9.79
N GLU A 289 -13.42 -18.21 -9.13
CA GLU A 289 -13.31 -17.51 -7.86
C GLU A 289 -13.04 -18.54 -6.75
N SER A 290 -11.91 -18.40 -6.06
CA SER A 290 -11.41 -19.28 -5.00
C SER A 290 -11.39 -18.55 -3.66
N LYS A 291 -11.50 -19.26 -2.53
CA LYS A 291 -11.32 -18.62 -1.22
C LYS A 291 -9.84 -18.33 -0.92
N VAL A 292 -9.65 -17.32 -0.08
CA VAL A 292 -8.36 -16.97 0.54
C VAL A 292 -8.48 -17.21 2.04
N HIS A 293 -7.61 -18.06 2.56
CA HIS A 293 -7.50 -18.34 3.99
C HIS A 293 -6.33 -17.55 4.57
N THR A 294 -6.61 -16.72 5.57
CA THR A 294 -5.58 -15.89 6.22
C THR A 294 -5.23 -16.44 7.59
N SER A 295 -3.94 -16.60 7.87
CA SER A 295 -3.43 -16.91 9.20
C SER A 295 -2.36 -15.90 9.63
N VAL A 296 -2.29 -15.64 10.93
CA VAL A 296 -1.33 -14.71 11.53
C VAL A 296 -0.32 -15.50 12.35
N ASN A 297 0.96 -15.32 12.06
CA ASN A 297 2.06 -15.91 12.81
C ASN A 297 2.88 -14.81 13.49
N SER A 298 3.07 -14.95 14.80
CA SER A 298 3.83 -14.01 15.63
C SER A 298 5.35 -14.19 15.49
N THR A 299 5.81 -15.32 14.94
CA THR A 299 7.25 -15.62 14.80
C THR A 299 7.76 -15.19 13.43
N THR A 300 8.68 -14.23 13.40
CA THR A 300 9.28 -13.69 12.17
C THR A 300 10.62 -14.37 11.78
N ASP A 301 11.25 -15.09 12.72
CA ASP A 301 12.59 -15.67 12.56
C ASP A 301 12.69 -16.67 11.42
N ASP A 302 11.68 -17.53 11.26
CA ASP A 302 11.72 -18.61 10.28
C ASP A 302 11.71 -18.10 8.84
N PHE A 303 11.01 -17.00 8.58
CA PHE A 303 10.89 -16.38 7.26
C PHE A 303 12.13 -15.57 6.85
N GLN A 304 13.23 -15.67 7.63
CA GLN A 304 14.51 -14.99 7.40
C GLN A 304 14.37 -13.49 7.13
N ILE A 305 13.47 -12.88 7.89
CA ILE A 305 13.15 -11.47 7.71
C ILE A 305 14.23 -10.69 8.43
N THR A 306 15.19 -10.18 7.66
CA THR A 306 16.29 -9.37 8.19
C THR A 306 15.76 -8.18 8.98
N THR A 307 16.21 -8.08 10.24
CA THR A 307 16.22 -6.88 11.11
C THR A 307 14.99 -5.98 10.94
N ILE A 308 13.97 -6.27 11.73
CA ILE A 308 12.95 -5.27 12.07
C ILE A 308 13.69 -4.13 12.76
N ASP A 309 13.67 -2.93 12.17
CA ASP A 309 14.26 -1.74 12.78
C ASP A 309 13.70 -1.58 14.21
N SER A 310 14.57 -1.24 15.17
CA SER A 310 14.15 -0.99 16.55
C SER A 310 13.05 0.07 16.56
N GLY A 311 11.81 -0.31 16.91
CA GLY A 311 10.65 0.57 16.91
C GLY A 311 9.47 0.12 16.05
N PHE A 312 9.59 -0.97 15.30
CA PHE A 312 8.45 -1.60 14.62
C PHE A 312 7.92 -2.80 15.42
N LYS A 313 6.59 -2.88 15.57
CA LYS A 313 5.89 -4.14 15.84
C LYS A 313 5.66 -4.83 14.49
N ALA A 314 5.82 -6.15 14.43
CA ALA A 314 5.71 -6.91 13.18
C ALA A 314 5.01 -8.24 13.42
N SER A 315 4.19 -8.63 12.44
CA SER A 315 3.62 -9.98 12.35
C SER A 315 3.74 -10.50 10.93
N VAL A 316 3.74 -11.82 10.78
CA VAL A 316 3.66 -12.48 9.47
C VAL A 316 2.19 -12.78 9.18
N LEU A 317 1.70 -12.25 8.07
CA LEU A 317 0.41 -12.60 7.47
C LEU A 317 0.66 -13.66 6.41
N ILE A 318 -0.05 -14.78 6.50
CA ILE A 318 0.00 -15.84 5.49
C ILE A 318 -1.35 -15.96 4.83
N HIS A 319 -1.40 -15.72 3.52
CA HIS A 319 -2.61 -15.84 2.71
C HIS A 319 -2.48 -17.08 1.83
N SER A 320 -3.27 -18.11 2.12
CA SER A 320 -3.35 -19.35 1.33
C SER A 320 -4.48 -19.28 0.33
N PHE A 321 -4.23 -19.67 -0.91
CA PHE A 321 -5.18 -19.59 -2.00
C PHE A 321 -5.73 -20.98 -2.32
N GLU A 322 -7.06 -21.13 -2.30
CA GLU A 322 -7.69 -22.37 -2.75
C GLU A 322 -7.47 -22.58 -4.25
N GLY A 323 -7.20 -23.83 -4.63
CA GLY A 323 -6.95 -24.20 -6.03
C GLY A 323 -5.64 -24.95 -6.17
N GLU A 324 -5.74 -26.25 -6.45
CA GLU A 324 -4.57 -27.09 -6.70
C GLU A 324 -3.89 -26.70 -8.00
N ARG A 325 -2.58 -26.44 -7.90
CA ARG A 325 -1.71 -26.08 -9.02
C ARG A 325 -2.26 -24.99 -9.92
N ALA A 326 -2.69 -23.89 -9.32
CA ALA A 326 -3.09 -22.69 -10.03
C ALA A 326 -2.00 -22.23 -11.02
N LEU A 327 -2.39 -21.99 -12.28
CA LEU A 327 -1.53 -21.33 -13.28
C LEU A 327 -1.31 -19.88 -12.89
N ASN A 328 -2.40 -19.21 -12.48
CA ASN A 328 -2.40 -17.83 -12.01
C ASN A 328 -3.29 -17.69 -10.76
N VAL A 329 -2.89 -16.81 -9.86
CA VAL A 329 -3.66 -16.30 -8.72
C VAL A 329 -3.69 -14.78 -8.84
N THR A 330 -4.85 -14.15 -8.68
CA THR A 330 -5.02 -12.70 -8.60
C THR A 330 -5.84 -12.35 -7.38
N TRP A 331 -5.29 -11.53 -6.50
CA TRP A 331 -5.87 -11.16 -5.21
C TRP A 331 -5.67 -9.68 -4.96
N ASP A 332 -6.69 -8.94 -4.50
CA ASP A 332 -6.67 -7.48 -4.58
C ASP A 332 -6.95 -6.74 -3.25
N PRO A 333 -6.05 -6.87 -2.26
CA PRO A 333 -6.17 -6.17 -0.99
C PRO A 333 -6.05 -4.65 -1.12
N THR A 334 -6.43 -3.96 -0.04
CA THR A 334 -6.34 -2.50 0.08
C THR A 334 -5.50 -2.12 1.30
N LEU A 335 -4.59 -1.15 1.14
CA LEU A 335 -3.80 -0.58 2.23
C LEU A 335 -4.08 0.91 2.37
N GLY A 336 -4.26 1.39 3.60
CA GLY A 336 -4.35 2.82 3.89
C GLY A 336 -5.26 3.10 5.07
N VAL A 337 -6.06 4.15 4.95
CA VAL A 337 -6.97 4.58 6.01
C VAL A 337 -8.41 4.32 5.60
N ASN A 338 -9.12 3.54 6.42
CA ASN A 338 -10.57 3.47 6.40
C ASN A 338 -11.10 4.44 7.46
N ALA A 339 -11.82 5.46 7.02
CA ALA A 339 -12.58 6.34 7.89
C ALA A 339 -14.05 6.22 7.50
N ASP A 340 -14.87 5.80 8.45
CA ASP A 340 -16.32 5.79 8.29
C ASP A 340 -16.80 7.25 8.30
N PHE A 341 -16.97 7.83 7.11
CA PHE A 341 -17.46 9.19 6.98
C PHE A 341 -18.97 9.24 7.29
N GLU A 342 -19.35 9.46 8.55
CA GLU A 342 -20.69 9.97 8.85
C GLU A 342 -20.78 11.44 8.43
N ALA A 343 -21.29 11.69 7.23
CA ALA A 343 -21.36 13.00 6.61
C ALA A 343 -22.31 13.97 7.37
N ASN A 344 -21.77 14.70 8.35
CA ASN A 344 -22.45 15.82 9.00
C ASN A 344 -21.61 17.11 9.06
N SER A 345 -20.51 17.22 8.30
CA SER A 345 -19.76 18.47 8.22
C SER A 345 -20.20 19.33 7.03
N SER A 346 -20.79 20.49 7.35
CA SER A 346 -21.00 21.56 6.39
C SER A 346 -19.65 22.20 6.08
N ILE A 347 -19.05 21.83 4.96
CA ILE A 347 -17.78 22.38 4.49
C ILE A 347 -17.94 23.90 4.31
N LYS A 348 -17.41 24.68 5.26
CA LYS A 348 -17.17 26.11 5.04
C LYS A 348 -15.93 26.20 4.16
N LEU A 349 -16.12 26.57 2.89
CA LEU A 349 -15.02 26.91 1.98
C LEU A 349 -14.03 27.83 2.70
N LEU A 350 -12.82 27.33 2.99
CA LEU A 350 -11.71 28.20 3.33
C LEU A 350 -11.35 28.94 2.04
N THR A 351 -11.80 30.19 1.93
CA THR A 351 -11.38 31.07 0.86
C THR A 351 -9.85 31.14 0.83
N PRO A 352 -9.22 31.28 -0.36
CA PRO A 352 -7.76 31.35 -0.53
C PRO A 352 -7.10 32.59 0.10
N THR A 353 -7.84 33.32 0.93
CA THR A 353 -7.39 34.48 1.71
C THR A 353 -6.21 34.12 2.62
N LEU A 354 -6.11 32.90 3.17
CA LEU A 354 -4.95 32.50 3.98
C LEU A 354 -3.66 32.32 3.16
N LEU A 355 -3.76 31.82 1.93
CA LEU A 355 -2.59 31.70 1.03
C LEU A 355 -2.15 33.08 0.54
N ILE A 356 -3.12 33.96 0.25
CA ILE A 356 -2.89 35.36 -0.12
C ILE A 356 -2.30 36.16 1.06
N VAL A 357 -2.77 35.93 2.29
CA VAL A 357 -2.23 36.60 3.50
C VAL A 357 -0.83 36.10 3.82
N ALA A 358 -0.53 34.81 3.64
CA ALA A 358 0.83 34.27 3.78
C ALA A 358 1.78 34.87 2.73
N LEU A 359 1.34 35.00 1.46
CA LEU A 359 2.09 35.66 0.39
C LEU A 359 2.30 37.15 0.65
N ILE A 360 1.29 37.86 1.18
CA ILE A 360 1.40 39.28 1.54
C ILE A 360 2.36 39.48 2.72
N LEU A 361 2.27 38.66 3.77
CA LEU A 361 3.17 38.71 4.92
C LEU A 361 4.62 38.37 4.55
N LEU A 362 4.82 37.43 3.61
CA LEU A 362 6.13 37.11 3.04
C LEU A 362 6.68 38.21 2.13
N SER A 363 5.83 39.05 1.53
CA SER A 363 6.24 40.20 0.71
C SER A 363 6.54 41.47 1.51
N LEU A 364 6.16 41.50 2.79
CA LEU A 364 6.36 42.64 3.71
C LEU A 364 7.57 42.45 4.65
N LEU A 365 8.18 41.26 4.64
CA LEU A 365 9.45 40.93 5.31
C LEU A 365 10.58 40.95 4.29
#